data_AF-X0TEG3-F1
#
_entry.id   AF-X0TEG3-F1
#
_cell.length_a   1.000
_cell.length_b   1.000
_cell.length_c   1.000
_cell.angle_alpha   90.00
_cell.angle_beta   90.00
_cell.angle_gamma   90.00
#
_symmetry.space_group_name_H-M   'P 1'
#
loop_
_entity.id
_entity.type
_entity.pdbx_description
1 polymer ?
#
loop_
_entity_poly.entity_id
_entity_poly.type
_entity_poly.pdbx_seq_one_letter_code
_entity_poly.pdbx_strand_id
1 'polypeptide(L)' 'MEPRIQYAQTADGVSIAFWTLGEGMPLVHMPLIFSHIQMEWQLPECRRWYERLAE' A
#
# COMPACT_ATOMS: atom_id res chain seq x y z
N MET A 1 10.85 4.86 6.10
CA MET A 1 11.50 3.89 5.18
C MET A 1 10.47 3.47 4.16
N GLU A 2 10.88 3.15 2.93
CA GLU A 2 9.96 2.60 1.93
C GLU A 2 9.62 1.14 2.30
N PRO A 3 8.33 0.77 2.40
CA PRO A 3 7.95 -0.58 2.78
C PRO A 3 8.21 -1.58 1.65
N ARG A 4 8.47 -2.82 2.03
CA ARG A 4 8.66 -3.92 1.08
C ARG A 4 7.34 -4.25 0.40
N ILE A 5 7.36 -4.32 -0.94
CA ILE A 5 6.24 -4.81 -1.74
C ILE A 5 6.07 -6.31 -1.52
N GLN A 6 4.82 -6.69 -1.27
CA GLN A 6 4.34 -8.05 -1.06
C GLN A 6 3.26 -8.36 -2.11
N TYR A 7 2.95 -9.64 -2.27
CA TYR A 7 1.96 -10.09 -3.24
C TYR A 7 0.99 -11.06 -2.57
N ALA A 8 -0.30 -10.75 -2.66
CA ALA A 8 -1.37 -11.67 -2.26
C ALA A 8 -1.84 -12.43 -3.51
N GLN A 9 -1.89 -13.75 -3.43
CA GLN A 9 -2.49 -14.57 -4.48
C GLN A 9 -3.94 -14.87 -4.17
N THR A 10 -4.81 -14.62 -5.13
CA THR A 10 -6.21 -15.05 -5.08
C THR A 10 -6.32 -16.53 -5.50
N ALA A 11 -7.44 -17.18 -5.17
CA ALA A 11 -7.66 -18.59 -5.50
C ALA A 11 -7.71 -18.86 -7.01
N ASP A 12 -8.06 -17.86 -7.82
CA ASP A 12 -8.07 -17.90 -9.28
C ASP A 12 -6.73 -17.47 -9.91
N GLY A 13 -5.69 -17.24 -9.10
CA GLY A 13 -4.31 -17.03 -9.57
C GLY A 13 -3.93 -15.58 -9.87
N VAL A 14 -4.75 -14.59 -9.51
CA VAL A 14 -4.40 -13.17 -9.62
C VAL A 14 -3.40 -12.80 -8.53
N SER A 15 -2.35 -12.08 -8.90
CA SER A 15 -1.33 -11.56 -7.98
C SER A 15 -1.57 -10.07 -7.72
N ILE A 16 -1.90 -9.71 -6.48
CA ILE A 16 -2.18 -8.34 -6.06
C ILE A 16 -0.97 -7.81 -5.31
N ALA A 17 -0.30 -6.81 -5.87
CA ALA A 17 0.80 -6.12 -5.22
C ALA A 17 0.28 -5.18 -4.12
N PHE A 18 0.88 -5.23 -2.93
CA PHE A 18 0.55 -4.36 -1.81
C PHE A 18 1.77 -4.12 -0.93
N TRP A 19 1.67 -3.15 -0.02
CA TRP A 19 2.60 -2.96 1.08
C TRP A 19 1.80 -2.74 2.37
N THR A 20 2.45 -2.89 3.52
CA THR A 20 1.82 -2.70 4.84
C THR A 20 2.61 -1.67 5.64
N LEU A 21 1.91 -0.90 6.48
CA LEU A 21 2.49 0.07 7.40
C LEU A 21 1.62 0.14 8.67
N GLY A 22 2.27 0.35 9.82
CA GLY A 22 1.59 0.46 11.12
C GLY A 22 1.24 -0.89 11.74
N GLU A 23 0.61 -0.82 12.90
CA GLU A 23 0.12 -1.96 13.67
C GLU A 23 -1.30 -1.66 14.19
N GLY A 24 -2.11 -2.69 14.43
CA GLY A 24 -3.48 -2.52 14.95
C GLY A 24 -4.56 -3.13 14.07
N MET A 25 -5.73 -2.49 14.02
CA MET A 25 -6.88 -2.98 13.25
C MET A 25 -6.58 -2.92 11.74
N PRO A 26 -6.70 -4.03 10.99
CA PRO A 26 -6.43 -4.01 9.55
C PRO A 26 -7.34 -3.05 8.79
N LEU A 27 -6.74 -2.20 7.97
CA LEU A 27 -7.42 -1.28 7.05
C LEU A 27 -6.85 -1.46 5.63
N VAL A 28 -7.74 -1.59 4.64
CA VAL A 28 -7.36 -1.68 3.22
C VAL A 28 -7.60 -0.33 2.55
N HIS A 29 -6.53 0.36 2.20
CA HIS A 29 -6.59 1.58 1.42
C HIS A 29 -6.59 1.26 -0.08
N MET A 30 -7.71 1.51 -0.76
CA MET A 30 -7.85 1.24 -2.20
C MET A 30 -7.31 2.39 -3.06
N PRO A 31 -6.70 2.11 -4.21
CA PRO A 31 -6.37 3.14 -5.18
C PRO A 31 -7.63 3.72 -5.83
N LEU A 32 -7.52 4.91 -6.46
CA LEU A 32 -8.64 5.54 -7.16
C LEU A 32 -8.94 4.86 -8.50
N ILE A 33 -8.16 5.19 -9.54
CA ILE A 33 -8.32 4.63 -10.90
C ILE A 33 -7.07 3.87 -11.30
N PHE A 34 -5.91 4.49 -11.08
CA PHE A 34 -4.59 3.88 -11.30
C PHE A 34 -3.73 4.13 -10.08
N SER A 35 -2.78 3.23 -9.86
CA SER A 35 -1.79 3.35 -8.80
C SER A 35 -0.46 2.79 -9.29
N HIS A 36 0.61 3.40 -8.81
CA HIS A 36 1.96 2.86 -8.92
C HIS A 36 2.56 2.83 -7.52
N ILE A 37 2.16 1.82 -6.74
CA ILE A 37 2.37 1.73 -5.29
C ILE A 37 3.80 1.96 -4.80
N GLN A 38 4.81 1.73 -5.64
CA GLN A 38 6.23 2.05 -5.34
C GLN A 38 6.57 3.52 -5.59
N MET A 39 6.10 4.08 -6.71
CA MET A 39 6.40 5.46 -7.10
C MET A 39 5.68 6.45 -6.17
N GLU A 40 4.52 6.08 -5.66
CA GLU A 40 3.78 6.87 -4.67
C GLU A 40 4.60 7.15 -3.40
N TRP A 41 5.50 6.26 -2.98
CA TRP A 41 6.42 6.50 -1.85
C TRP A 41 7.47 7.58 -2.13
N GLN A 42 7.74 7.85 -3.41
CA GLN A 42 8.65 8.93 -3.84
C GLN A 42 7.94 10.29 -3.86
N LEU A 43 6.60 10.32 -3.78
CA LEU A 43 5.81 11.54 -3.70
C LEU A 43 5.57 11.92 -2.23
N PRO A 44 6.08 13.08 -1.75
CA PRO A 44 6.01 13.43 -0.32
C PRO A 44 4.57 13.48 0.24
N GLU A 45 3.61 13.96 -0.55
CA GLU A 45 2.21 14.06 -0.13
C GLU A 45 1.56 12.69 0.05
N CYS A 46 1.78 11.77 -0.88
CA CYS A 46 1.29 10.38 -0.80
C CYS A 46 1.92 9.67 0.40
N ARG A 47 3.24 9.79 0.55
CA ARG A 47 3.95 9.23 1.70
C ARG A 47 3.40 9.74 3.03
N ARG A 48 3.23 11.06 3.17
CA ARG A 48 2.66 11.67 4.37
C ARG A 48 1.24 11.16 4.66
N TRP A 49 0.42 10.99 3.63
CA TRP A 49 -0.92 10.43 3.77
C TRP A 49 -0.88 9.00 4.33
N TYR A 50 -0.03 8.12 3.77
CA TYR A 50 0.11 6.75 4.26
C TYR A 50 0.67 6.67 5.68
N GLU A 51 1.67 7.50 6.01
CA GLU A 51 2.23 7.57 7.35
C GLU A 51 1.17 7.97 8.38
N ARG A 52 0.28 8.92 8.05
CA ARG A 52 -0.82 9.34 8.93
C ARG A 52 -1.98 8.33 9.05
N LEU A 53 -2.20 7.51 8.03
CA LEU A 53 -3.21 6.44 8.10
C LEU A 53 -2.76 5.29 9.00
N ALA A 54 -1.46 5.18 9.27
CA ALA A 54 -0.85 4.12 10.06
C ALA A 54 -0.67 4.47 11.55
N GLU A 55 -1.03 5.69 11.95
CA GLU A 55 -1.12 6.16 13.35
C GLU A 55 -2.43 5.72 14.00
#